data_AF-A0A1I3JMC1-F1
#
_entry.id   AF-A0A1I3JMC1-F1
#
_cell.length_a   1.000
_cell.length_b   1.000
_cell.length_c   1.000
_cell.angle_alpha   90.00
_cell.angle_beta   90.00
_cell.angle_gamma   90.00
#
_symmetry.space_group_name_H-M   'P 1'
#
loop_
_entity.id
_entity.type
_entity.pdbx_description
1 polymer ?
#
loop_
_entity_poly.entity_id
_entity_poly.type
_entity_poly.pdbx_seq_one_letter_code
_entity_poly.pdbx_strand_id
1 'polypeptide(L)'
;MATMSFVIEGEVNVQVTVTEVNGDLVFDLLVLDDTGSIGDLNALFFDVLDDSLVSGLSVTGDMITDDNFDANSVTKVDSYTNMNGEVVQEYGKFDGGVQFGTQGIGEDDIRQTSFTLSHDSLDLSLETIALQDFGVRLTSVGTEDGTRDDSLKLGATAPEAPASAVIEAVDDSILVFSDNADGFEFIDGGAESVLANDTTDGTAYDGGIYQDGVEITEAITVAGSNGGTLTIYPDGTVDFNAGGDFDTLGAFEETITSFTYEIENGVTGTVDVTVIGLADPGDIGGGGIGIG
;
A
#
# COMPACT_ATOMS: atom_id res chain seq x y z
N MET A 1 -4.31 -3.10 -3.03
CA MET A 1 -4.06 -2.16 -4.14
C MET A 1 -5.07 -1.04 -4.02
N ALA A 2 -4.61 0.18 -3.75
CA ALA A 2 -5.48 1.35 -3.68
C ALA A 2 -5.77 1.87 -5.10
N THR A 3 -6.97 2.44 -5.28
CA THR A 3 -7.41 3.01 -6.57
C THR A 3 -8.10 4.35 -6.34
N MET A 4 -7.79 5.32 -7.20
CA MET A 4 -8.44 6.62 -7.30
C MET A 4 -9.14 6.73 -8.67
N SER A 5 -10.33 7.33 -8.73
CA SER A 5 -11.02 7.59 -10.00
C SER A 5 -11.72 8.94 -9.98
N PHE A 6 -11.63 9.67 -11.09
CA PHE A 6 -12.26 10.96 -11.29
C PHE A 6 -12.56 11.20 -12.77
N VAL A 7 -13.36 12.23 -13.05
CA VAL A 7 -13.74 12.61 -14.41
C VAL A 7 -13.23 14.01 -14.70
N ILE A 8 -12.52 14.16 -15.82
CA ILE A 8 -12.24 15.47 -16.40
C ILE A 8 -13.45 15.84 -17.24
N GLU A 9 -14.27 16.76 -16.72
CA GLU A 9 -15.55 17.14 -17.32
C GLU A 9 -15.39 18.17 -18.44
N GLY A 10 -16.27 18.12 -19.44
CA GLY A 10 -16.26 19.07 -20.55
C GLY A 10 -17.33 18.77 -21.60
N GLU A 11 -17.06 19.17 -22.85
CA GLU A 11 -17.89 18.73 -23.99
C GLU A 11 -17.78 17.21 -24.20
N VAL A 12 -16.62 16.64 -23.90
CA VAL A 12 -16.37 15.20 -23.90
C VAL A 12 -15.79 14.84 -22.54
N ASN A 13 -16.48 14.01 -21.77
CA ASN A 13 -15.98 13.60 -20.46
C ASN A 13 -14.93 12.49 -20.61
N VAL A 14 -13.86 12.58 -19.83
CA VAL A 14 -12.83 11.54 -19.76
C VAL A 14 -12.69 11.06 -18.32
N GLN A 15 -12.99 9.78 -18.08
CA GLN A 15 -12.70 9.13 -16.81
C GLN A 15 -11.22 8.76 -16.75
N VAL A 16 -10.58 9.12 -15.65
CA VAL A 16 -9.22 8.71 -15.29
C VAL A 16 -9.33 7.83 -14.05
N THR A 17 -8.79 6.63 -14.14
CA THR A 17 -8.66 5.70 -13.00
C THR A 17 -7.18 5.42 -12.80
N VAL A 18 -6.68 5.57 -11.58
CA VAL A 18 -5.27 5.33 -11.24
C VAL A 18 -5.19 4.28 -10.14
N THR A 19 -4.37 3.25 -10.34
CA THR A 19 -4.19 2.15 -9.39
C THR A 19 -2.72 2.01 -9.03
N GLU A 20 -2.43 1.87 -7.74
CA GLU A 20 -1.10 1.53 -7.25
C GLU A 20 -0.79 0.04 -7.48
N VAL A 21 0.33 -0.22 -8.13
CA VAL A 21 0.78 -1.58 -8.41
C VAL A 21 2.30 -1.65 -8.22
N ASN A 22 2.76 -2.34 -7.18
CA ASN A 22 4.19 -2.59 -6.91
C ASN A 22 5.08 -1.33 -6.92
N GLY A 23 4.60 -0.21 -6.37
CA GLY A 23 5.35 1.06 -6.38
C GLY A 23 5.23 1.87 -7.67
N ASP A 24 4.46 1.40 -8.65
CA ASP A 24 4.11 2.15 -9.86
C ASP A 24 2.65 2.63 -9.81
N LEU A 25 2.32 3.59 -10.68
CA LEU A 25 0.95 4.04 -10.92
C LEU A 25 0.47 3.61 -12.31
N VAL A 26 -0.59 2.79 -12.35
CA VAL A 26 -1.25 2.39 -13.59
C VAL A 26 -2.43 3.30 -13.84
N PHE A 27 -2.40 4.02 -14.96
CA PHE A 27 -3.46 4.92 -15.42
C PHE A 27 -4.30 4.25 -16.48
N ASP A 28 -5.61 4.19 -16.25
CA ASP A 28 -6.62 3.80 -17.23
C ASP A 28 -7.47 5.04 -17.59
N LEU A 29 -7.49 5.38 -18.87
CA LEU A 29 -8.28 6.48 -19.41
C LEU A 29 -9.42 5.95 -20.26
N LEU A 30 -10.62 6.47 -20.04
CA LEU A 30 -11.82 6.12 -20.79
C LEU A 30 -12.57 7.37 -21.20
N VAL A 31 -12.80 7.54 -22.51
CA VAL A 31 -13.68 8.59 -23.02
C VAL A 31 -15.13 8.14 -22.89
N LEU A 32 -15.92 8.90 -22.14
CA LEU A 32 -17.34 8.64 -21.93
C LEU A 32 -18.16 9.20 -23.11
N ASP A 33 -19.31 8.58 -23.36
CA ASP A 33 -20.28 8.96 -24.40
C ASP A 33 -21.53 9.65 -23.82
N ASP A 34 -21.48 10.01 -22.54
CA ASP A 34 -22.59 10.50 -21.73
C ASP A 34 -23.03 11.94 -22.07
N THR A 35 -22.17 12.72 -22.73
CA THR A 35 -22.48 14.07 -23.22
C THR A 35 -23.10 14.08 -24.62
N GLY A 36 -23.05 12.95 -25.35
CA GLY A 36 -23.40 12.84 -26.76
C GLY A 36 -22.32 13.31 -27.74
N SER A 37 -21.19 13.82 -27.24
CA SER A 37 -19.97 14.08 -28.00
C SER A 37 -18.86 13.13 -27.55
N ILE A 38 -18.00 12.77 -28.48
CA ILE A 38 -16.85 11.91 -28.27
C ILE A 38 -15.60 12.52 -28.92
N GLY A 39 -14.41 12.17 -28.45
CA GLY A 39 -13.13 12.60 -29.01
C GLY A 39 -12.01 11.57 -28.88
N ASP A 40 -11.12 11.53 -29.85
CA ASP A 40 -9.92 10.70 -29.89
C ASP A 40 -8.89 11.15 -28.83
N LEU A 41 -8.47 10.24 -27.94
CA LEU A 41 -7.47 10.53 -26.90
C LEU A 41 -6.08 10.71 -27.51
N ASN A 42 -5.53 11.91 -27.35
CA ASN A 42 -4.22 12.25 -27.90
C ASN A 42 -3.14 12.43 -26.84
N ALA A 43 -3.46 12.96 -25.65
CA ALA A 43 -2.50 13.01 -24.54
C ALA A 43 -3.15 13.26 -23.18
N LEU A 44 -2.48 12.80 -22.13
CA LEU A 44 -2.72 13.20 -20.74
C LEU A 44 -1.55 14.06 -20.26
N PHE A 45 -1.86 15.11 -19.50
CA PHE A 45 -0.91 15.96 -18.78
C PHE A 45 -1.25 15.93 -17.29
N PHE A 46 -0.25 16.03 -16.44
CA PHE A 46 -0.45 15.95 -14.99
C PHE A 46 0.66 16.67 -14.23
N ASP A 47 0.29 17.17 -13.05
CA ASP A 47 1.21 17.60 -12.00
C ASP A 47 1.44 16.49 -10.99
N VAL A 48 2.59 16.57 -10.31
CA VAL A 48 2.94 15.74 -9.17
C VAL A 48 3.16 16.62 -7.95
N LEU A 49 2.84 16.10 -6.77
CA LEU A 49 2.93 16.85 -5.52
C LEU A 49 4.38 17.27 -5.19
N ASP A 50 5.36 16.46 -5.59
CA ASP A 50 6.79 16.70 -5.36
C ASP A 50 7.56 16.72 -6.68
N ASP A 51 7.87 17.92 -7.16
CA ASP A 51 8.71 18.20 -8.34
C ASP A 51 10.02 17.40 -8.38
N SER A 52 10.58 17.01 -7.23
CA SER A 52 11.84 16.27 -7.18
C SER A 52 11.73 14.87 -7.78
N LEU A 53 10.52 14.30 -7.82
CA LEU A 53 10.23 13.00 -8.45
C LEU A 53 10.34 13.07 -9.97
N VAL A 54 10.04 14.22 -10.58
CA VAL A 54 9.88 14.35 -12.05
C VAL A 54 11.10 13.87 -12.82
N SER A 55 12.30 14.11 -12.28
CA SER A 55 13.57 13.75 -12.94
C SER A 55 13.83 12.25 -13.09
N GLY A 56 13.14 11.41 -12.31
CA GLY A 56 13.25 9.95 -12.37
C GLY A 56 11.99 9.27 -12.91
N LEU A 57 10.98 10.03 -13.36
CA LEU A 57 9.77 9.47 -13.94
C LEU A 57 10.05 8.85 -15.31
N SER A 58 9.39 7.73 -15.57
CA SER A 58 9.34 7.10 -16.89
C SER A 58 7.96 6.52 -17.13
N VAL A 59 7.61 6.29 -18.40
CA VAL A 59 6.29 5.79 -18.77
C VAL A 59 6.39 4.64 -19.75
N THR A 60 5.50 3.66 -19.62
CA THR A 60 5.36 2.53 -20.54
C THR A 60 3.89 2.25 -20.85
N GLY A 61 3.61 1.82 -22.07
CA GLY A 61 2.25 1.48 -22.52
C GLY A 61 2.21 1.25 -24.02
N ASP A 62 1.36 0.34 -24.47
CA ASP A 62 1.32 -0.10 -25.88
C ASP A 62 0.95 1.02 -26.86
N MET A 63 0.17 2.01 -26.39
CA MET A 63 -0.29 3.13 -27.21
C MET A 63 0.53 4.40 -27.04
N ILE A 64 1.57 4.40 -26.19
CA ILE A 64 2.43 5.57 -25.99
C ILE A 64 3.29 5.80 -27.22
N THR A 65 3.32 7.04 -27.69
CA THR A 65 4.13 7.43 -28.85
C THR A 65 5.17 8.49 -28.55
N ASP A 66 4.99 9.29 -27.49
CA ASP A 66 5.97 10.24 -26.99
C ASP A 66 5.63 10.64 -25.54
N ASP A 67 6.59 11.21 -24.83
CA ASP A 67 6.42 11.71 -23.47
C ASP A 67 7.32 12.92 -23.19
N ASN A 68 6.97 13.71 -22.18
CA ASN A 68 7.78 14.85 -21.74
C ASN A 68 7.60 15.07 -20.24
N PHE A 69 8.70 15.00 -19.50
CA PHE A 69 8.77 15.25 -18.06
C PHE A 69 9.72 16.42 -17.78
N ASP A 70 9.18 17.52 -17.28
CA ASP A 70 9.94 18.73 -16.91
C ASP A 70 9.13 19.55 -15.91
N ALA A 71 9.56 19.54 -14.65
CA ALA A 71 8.78 20.08 -13.55
C ALA A 71 8.34 21.53 -13.81
N ASN A 72 7.04 21.80 -13.62
CA ASN A 72 6.40 23.09 -13.78
C ASN A 72 6.65 23.75 -15.16
N SER A 73 6.93 22.95 -16.20
CA SER A 73 7.44 23.44 -17.48
C SER A 73 6.76 22.82 -18.70
N VAL A 74 6.03 21.72 -18.54
CA VAL A 74 5.35 21.02 -19.63
C VAL A 74 4.07 21.75 -20.02
N THR A 75 4.02 22.23 -21.27
CA THR A 75 2.75 22.66 -21.91
C THR A 75 2.43 21.88 -23.18
N LYS A 76 3.30 20.93 -23.54
CA LYS A 76 3.27 20.16 -24.76
C LYS A 76 4.17 18.94 -24.66
N VAL A 77 3.84 17.90 -25.41
CA VAL A 77 4.73 16.75 -25.64
C VAL A 77 5.53 17.01 -26.93
N ASP A 78 4.84 17.35 -28.01
CA ASP A 78 5.46 17.69 -29.30
C ASP A 78 4.99 19.06 -29.85
N SER A 79 5.11 19.31 -31.16
CA SER A 79 4.68 20.57 -31.78
C SER A 79 3.17 20.69 -32.01
N TYR A 80 2.41 19.61 -31.93
CA TYR A 80 0.98 19.52 -32.23
C TYR A 80 0.16 19.17 -30.97
N THR A 81 0.71 18.33 -30.10
CA THR A 81 0.14 17.84 -28.84
C THR A 81 0.50 18.80 -27.71
N ASN A 82 -0.38 19.78 -27.45
CA ASN A 82 -0.16 20.82 -26.44
C ASN A 82 -1.44 21.24 -25.70
N MET A 83 -1.25 21.78 -24.49
CA MET A 83 -2.31 22.32 -23.62
C MET A 83 -2.34 23.86 -23.58
N ASN A 84 -1.52 24.55 -24.40
CA ASN A 84 -1.52 26.01 -24.43
C ASN A 84 -2.92 26.58 -24.68
N GLY A 85 -3.28 27.67 -24.00
CA GLY A 85 -4.60 28.28 -24.10
C GLY A 85 -5.22 28.44 -22.72
N GLU A 86 -6.52 28.17 -22.62
CA GLU A 86 -7.30 28.35 -21.39
C GLU A 86 -6.85 27.40 -20.28
N VAL A 87 -6.65 26.10 -20.59
CA VAL A 87 -6.19 25.12 -19.59
C VAL A 87 -4.88 25.54 -18.92
N VAL A 88 -3.84 25.90 -19.69
CA VAL A 88 -2.57 26.35 -19.09
C VAL A 88 -2.69 27.70 -18.36
N GLN A 89 -3.68 28.54 -18.69
CA GLN A 89 -3.94 29.77 -17.94
C GLN A 89 -4.62 29.52 -16.60
N GLU A 90 -5.43 28.46 -16.52
CA GLU A 90 -6.18 28.08 -15.33
C GLU A 90 -5.36 27.21 -14.39
N TYR A 91 -4.76 26.14 -14.91
CA TYR A 91 -4.04 25.11 -14.15
C TYR A 91 -2.51 25.31 -14.14
N GLY A 92 -1.99 26.26 -14.92
CA GLY A 92 -0.55 26.45 -15.03
C GLY A 92 0.11 25.47 -16.00
N LYS A 93 1.42 25.28 -15.84
CA LYS A 93 2.18 24.34 -16.66
C LYS A 93 2.37 23.06 -15.87
N PHE A 94 2.31 21.95 -16.59
CA PHE A 94 2.33 20.64 -15.99
C PHE A 94 3.76 20.15 -15.72
N ASP A 95 3.88 19.10 -14.92
CA ASP A 95 5.13 18.36 -14.71
C ASP A 95 5.37 17.26 -15.75
N GLY A 96 4.29 16.61 -16.20
CA GLY A 96 4.33 15.49 -17.13
C GLY A 96 3.32 15.60 -18.27
N GLY A 97 3.67 15.04 -19.42
CA GLY A 97 2.79 14.84 -20.57
C GLY A 97 3.06 13.51 -21.24
N VAL A 98 2.02 12.70 -21.45
CA VAL A 98 2.09 11.38 -22.09
C VAL A 98 1.19 11.40 -23.31
N GLN A 99 1.77 11.15 -24.49
CA GLN A 99 1.06 11.16 -25.76
C GLN A 99 0.68 9.74 -26.21
N PHE A 100 -0.53 9.62 -26.75
CA PHE A 100 -1.08 8.39 -27.27
C PHE A 100 -1.31 8.48 -28.78
N GLY A 101 -1.16 7.35 -29.46
CA GLY A 101 -1.51 7.21 -30.87
C GLY A 101 -0.70 8.13 -31.80
N THR A 102 -1.18 8.27 -33.03
CA THR A 102 -0.60 9.09 -34.08
C THR A 102 -1.12 10.52 -34.04
N GLN A 103 -0.36 11.43 -34.66
CA GLN A 103 -0.72 12.85 -34.70
C GLN A 103 -1.74 13.13 -35.80
N GLY A 104 -2.89 13.72 -35.46
CA GLY A 104 -3.79 14.34 -36.43
C GLY A 104 -5.26 14.00 -36.23
N ILE A 105 -6.15 14.85 -36.76
CA ILE A 105 -7.59 14.59 -36.76
C ILE A 105 -7.91 13.48 -37.78
N GLY A 106 -8.66 12.47 -37.33
CA GLY A 106 -9.13 11.35 -38.15
C GLY A 106 -8.10 10.25 -38.42
N GLU A 107 -6.93 10.31 -37.78
CA GLU A 107 -5.90 9.26 -37.92
C GLU A 107 -6.18 8.09 -36.98
N ASP A 108 -6.55 8.39 -35.73
CA ASP A 108 -6.94 7.41 -34.71
C ASP A 108 -8.35 7.69 -34.15
N ASP A 109 -8.82 6.74 -33.35
CA ASP A 109 -10.06 6.86 -32.57
C ASP A 109 -9.91 6.16 -31.22
N ILE A 110 -8.89 6.56 -30.46
CA ILE A 110 -8.58 5.97 -29.16
C ILE A 110 -9.63 6.43 -28.16
N ARG A 111 -10.51 5.50 -27.79
CA ARG A 111 -11.57 5.72 -26.79
C ARG A 111 -11.16 5.28 -25.38
N GLN A 112 -10.14 4.43 -25.30
CA GLN A 112 -9.61 3.91 -24.06
C GLN A 112 -8.12 3.60 -24.25
N THR A 113 -7.32 3.91 -23.24
CA THR A 113 -5.90 3.53 -23.20
C THR A 113 -5.47 3.29 -21.76
N SER A 114 -4.37 2.56 -21.60
CA SER A 114 -3.74 2.30 -20.31
C SER A 114 -2.23 2.51 -20.41
N PHE A 115 -1.63 3.04 -19.36
CA PHE A 115 -0.18 3.16 -19.23
C PHE A 115 0.29 3.04 -17.78
N THR A 116 1.55 2.69 -17.61
CA THR A 116 2.22 2.65 -16.30
C THR A 116 3.21 3.81 -16.21
N LEU A 117 3.06 4.63 -15.17
CA LEU A 117 4.04 5.60 -14.72
C LEU A 117 4.90 4.95 -13.62
N SER A 118 6.21 5.00 -13.81
CA SER A 118 7.20 4.42 -12.91
C SER A 118 8.24 5.45 -12.50
N HIS A 119 9.01 5.14 -11.46
CA HIS A 119 10.17 5.94 -11.07
C HIS A 119 11.41 5.05 -10.91
N ASP A 120 12.58 5.56 -11.31
CA ASP A 120 13.83 4.78 -11.38
C ASP A 120 14.31 4.21 -10.04
N SER A 121 13.91 4.82 -8.92
CA SER A 121 14.44 4.48 -7.59
C SER A 121 13.52 4.67 -6.40
N LEU A 122 12.26 5.06 -6.61
CA LEU A 122 11.31 5.39 -5.54
C LEU A 122 9.97 4.79 -5.90
N ASP A 123 9.22 4.38 -4.87
CA ASP A 123 7.84 3.97 -5.06
C ASP A 123 6.95 5.21 -5.20
N LEU A 124 6.03 5.17 -6.15
CA LEU A 124 4.96 6.13 -6.34
C LEU A 124 3.70 5.65 -5.60
N SER A 125 2.89 6.61 -5.16
CA SER A 125 1.59 6.36 -4.54
C SER A 125 0.54 7.32 -5.08
N LEU A 126 -0.74 7.10 -4.76
CA LEU A 126 -1.83 8.00 -5.14
C LEU A 126 -1.61 9.41 -4.57
N GLU A 127 -0.88 9.54 -3.46
CA GLU A 127 -0.47 10.85 -2.91
C GLU A 127 0.44 11.63 -3.86
N THR A 128 1.18 10.97 -4.75
CA THR A 128 2.00 11.63 -5.77
C THR A 128 1.16 12.52 -6.67
N ILE A 129 -0.10 12.15 -6.93
CA ILE A 129 -0.98 12.85 -7.87
C ILE A 129 -2.27 13.37 -7.22
N ALA A 130 -2.48 13.10 -5.92
CA ALA A 130 -3.65 13.56 -5.19
C ALA A 130 -3.69 15.08 -5.13
N LEU A 131 -4.88 15.65 -5.36
CA LEU A 131 -5.10 17.10 -5.38
C LEU A 131 -4.23 17.87 -6.39
N GLN A 132 -3.60 17.17 -7.34
CA GLN A 132 -2.80 17.78 -8.40
C GLN A 132 -3.63 18.00 -9.66
N ASP A 133 -3.16 18.90 -10.51
CA ASP A 133 -3.88 19.28 -11.72
C ASP A 133 -3.58 18.32 -12.88
N PHE A 134 -4.62 18.06 -13.67
CA PHE A 134 -4.60 17.17 -14.82
C PHE A 134 -5.14 17.91 -16.04
N GLY A 135 -4.61 17.55 -17.20
CA GLY A 135 -5.09 18.02 -18.49
C GLY A 135 -5.27 16.85 -19.46
N VAL A 136 -6.30 16.89 -20.31
CA VAL A 136 -6.45 15.93 -21.40
C VAL A 136 -6.58 16.65 -22.74
N ARG A 137 -5.86 16.13 -23.73
CA ARG A 137 -5.96 16.56 -25.12
C ARG A 137 -6.77 15.56 -25.92
N LEU A 138 -7.81 16.07 -26.57
CA LEU A 138 -8.64 15.32 -27.49
C LEU A 138 -8.55 15.90 -28.90
N THR A 139 -8.47 15.02 -29.89
CA THR A 139 -8.65 15.32 -31.32
C THR A 139 -9.93 14.68 -31.80
N SER A 140 -10.32 14.93 -33.05
CA SER A 140 -11.49 14.30 -33.67
C SER A 140 -12.75 14.36 -32.79
N VAL A 141 -13.07 15.56 -32.27
CA VAL A 141 -14.18 15.78 -31.34
C VAL A 141 -15.47 16.05 -32.12
N GLY A 142 -16.57 15.43 -31.67
CA GLY A 142 -17.93 15.68 -32.17
C GLY A 142 -18.89 14.53 -31.82
N THR A 143 -20.11 14.57 -32.37
CA THR A 143 -21.08 13.48 -32.17
C THR A 143 -20.59 12.17 -32.79
N GLU A 144 -20.84 11.03 -32.15
CA GLU A 144 -20.34 9.72 -32.56
C GLU A 144 -20.63 9.34 -34.03
N ASP A 145 -21.87 9.56 -34.47
CA ASP A 145 -22.30 9.28 -35.85
C ASP A 145 -22.11 10.48 -36.82
N GLY A 146 -21.45 11.55 -36.38
CA GLY A 146 -21.33 12.82 -37.11
C GLY A 146 -19.92 13.14 -37.60
N THR A 147 -19.75 14.36 -38.11
CA THR A 147 -18.42 14.92 -38.40
C THR A 147 -17.69 15.21 -37.10
N ARG A 148 -16.42 14.83 -37.04
CA ARG A 148 -15.56 14.93 -35.86
C ARG A 148 -14.28 15.68 -36.22
N ASP A 149 -14.43 16.97 -36.53
CA ASP A 149 -13.36 17.83 -37.03
C ASP A 149 -12.82 18.79 -35.97
N ASP A 150 -13.37 18.76 -34.75
CA ASP A 150 -12.97 19.63 -33.65
C ASP A 150 -11.83 19.02 -32.80
N SER A 151 -11.26 19.84 -31.93
CA SER A 151 -10.28 19.42 -30.94
C SER A 151 -10.56 20.10 -29.61
N LEU A 152 -10.25 19.42 -28.51
CA LEU A 152 -10.59 19.88 -27.18
C LEU A 152 -9.41 19.74 -26.22
N LYS A 153 -9.34 20.66 -25.27
CA LYS A 153 -8.40 20.67 -24.16
C LYS A 153 -9.23 20.83 -22.90
N LEU A 154 -9.12 19.90 -21.99
CA LEU A 154 -9.83 19.96 -20.71
C LEU A 154 -8.82 19.88 -19.58
N GLY A 155 -9.21 20.35 -18.41
CA GLY A 155 -8.46 20.19 -17.18
C GLY A 155 -9.37 19.93 -15.99
N ALA A 156 -8.81 19.33 -14.95
CA ALA A 156 -9.44 19.12 -13.66
C ALA A 156 -8.35 18.92 -12.60
N THR A 157 -8.72 19.04 -11.34
CA THR A 157 -7.86 18.66 -10.22
C THR A 157 -8.28 17.27 -9.74
N ALA A 158 -7.32 16.37 -9.54
CA ALA A 158 -7.57 15.05 -8.97
C ALA A 158 -8.16 15.18 -7.54
N PRO A 159 -8.94 14.20 -7.07
CA PRO A 159 -9.44 14.20 -5.71
C PRO A 159 -8.30 13.94 -4.72
N GLU A 160 -8.62 14.01 -3.43
CA GLU A 160 -7.75 13.48 -2.37
C GLU A 160 -7.55 11.98 -2.59
N ALA A 161 -6.35 11.48 -2.27
CA ALA A 161 -6.10 10.05 -2.28
C ALA A 161 -7.10 9.35 -1.32
N PRO A 162 -7.56 8.14 -1.66
CA PRO A 162 -8.28 7.34 -0.68
C PRO A 162 -7.38 7.14 0.54
N ALA A 163 -7.93 7.30 1.74
CA ALA A 163 -7.18 7.02 2.96
C ALA A 163 -6.65 5.58 2.92
N SER A 164 -5.36 5.41 3.17
CA SER A 164 -4.79 4.08 3.41
C SER A 164 -5.46 3.45 4.62
N ALA A 165 -5.72 2.14 4.53
CA ALA A 165 -6.27 1.39 5.64
C ALA A 165 -5.34 1.49 6.85
N VAL A 166 -5.90 1.79 8.02
CA VAL A 166 -5.15 1.89 9.27
C VAL A 166 -5.08 0.49 9.87
N ILE A 167 -3.91 -0.12 9.78
CA ILE A 167 -3.62 -1.42 10.38
C ILE A 167 -3.01 -1.19 11.76
N GLU A 168 -3.58 -1.82 12.79
CA GLU A 168 -3.08 -1.77 14.16
C GLU A 168 -2.82 -3.20 14.65
N ALA A 169 -1.55 -3.50 14.93
CA ALA A 169 -1.16 -4.67 15.70
C ALA A 169 -1.27 -4.36 17.20
N VAL A 170 -1.84 -5.27 17.96
CA VAL A 170 -2.07 -5.13 19.40
C VAL A 170 -1.13 -6.06 20.14
N ASP A 171 -0.50 -5.54 21.21
CA ASP A 171 0.39 -6.34 22.04
C ASP A 171 -0.39 -7.45 22.76
N ASP A 172 0.20 -8.63 22.74
CA ASP A 172 -0.33 -9.88 23.24
C ASP A 172 0.40 -10.34 24.50
N SER A 173 -0.29 -11.13 25.31
CA SER A 173 0.29 -11.71 26.53
C SER A 173 0.06 -13.21 26.66
N ILE A 174 1.09 -13.91 27.12
CA ILE A 174 1.04 -15.34 27.44
C ILE A 174 1.54 -15.54 28.88
N LEU A 175 0.90 -16.46 29.61
CA LEU A 175 1.34 -16.89 30.93
C LEU A 175 1.66 -18.38 30.93
N VAL A 176 2.91 -18.71 31.25
CA VAL A 176 3.41 -20.10 31.26
C VAL A 176 4.20 -20.40 32.54
N PHE A 177 4.40 -21.69 32.83
CA PHE A 177 5.35 -22.14 33.84
C PHE A 177 6.71 -22.44 33.20
N SER A 178 7.77 -22.38 34.01
CA SER A 178 9.16 -22.59 33.55
C SER A 178 9.42 -23.98 32.97
N ASP A 179 8.55 -24.97 33.24
CA ASP A 179 8.60 -26.32 32.67
C ASP A 179 7.62 -26.53 31.52
N ASN A 180 7.05 -25.45 30.95
CA ASN A 180 6.12 -25.56 29.83
C ASN A 180 6.75 -26.41 28.72
N ALA A 181 6.03 -27.45 28.33
CA ALA A 181 6.44 -28.38 27.30
C ALA A 181 5.68 -28.04 26.02
N ASP A 182 6.39 -28.08 24.88
CA ASP A 182 5.91 -27.73 23.53
C ASP A 182 4.41 -27.98 23.29
N GLY A 183 3.71 -26.96 22.78
CA GLY A 183 2.30 -27.02 22.40
C GLY A 183 1.64 -25.64 22.37
N PHE A 184 0.58 -25.49 21.57
CA PHE A 184 -0.12 -24.20 21.41
C PHE A 184 -0.55 -23.57 22.74
N GLU A 185 -0.15 -22.32 22.96
CA GLU A 185 -0.59 -21.52 24.09
C GLU A 185 -1.84 -20.70 23.79
N PHE A 186 -2.59 -20.42 24.85
CA PHE A 186 -3.60 -19.38 24.80
C PHE A 186 -2.98 -18.01 25.09
N ILE A 187 -3.33 -17.06 24.24
CA ILE A 187 -3.01 -15.64 24.34
C ILE A 187 -4.22 -14.92 24.96
N ASP A 188 -4.00 -13.81 25.67
CA ASP A 188 -5.03 -12.80 25.98
C ASP A 188 -6.39 -13.36 26.42
N GLY A 189 -6.42 -14.02 27.57
CA GLY A 189 -7.68 -14.51 28.14
C GLY A 189 -8.35 -15.65 27.35
N GLY A 190 -7.63 -16.33 26.46
CA GLY A 190 -8.08 -17.57 25.82
C GLY A 190 -8.10 -17.57 24.29
N ALA A 191 -7.58 -16.54 23.62
CA ALA A 191 -7.37 -16.54 22.17
C ALA A 191 -6.23 -17.50 21.78
N GLU A 192 -6.20 -17.97 20.54
CA GLU A 192 -5.14 -18.88 20.06
C GLU A 192 -4.19 -18.18 19.08
N SER A 193 -4.48 -16.96 18.64
CA SER A 193 -3.74 -16.22 17.60
C SER A 193 -3.48 -14.78 18.01
N VAL A 194 -2.28 -14.29 17.69
CA VAL A 194 -1.87 -12.87 17.89
C VAL A 194 -2.73 -11.92 17.06
N LEU A 195 -3.35 -12.40 15.98
CA LEU A 195 -4.19 -11.60 15.09
C LEU A 195 -5.59 -11.35 15.66
N ALA A 196 -5.95 -11.96 16.80
CA ALA A 196 -7.33 -12.00 17.28
C ALA A 196 -7.87 -10.64 17.76
N ASN A 197 -6.97 -9.77 18.22
CA ASN A 197 -7.26 -8.42 18.73
C ASN A 197 -6.77 -7.31 17.76
N ASP A 198 -6.02 -7.67 16.72
CA ASP A 198 -5.56 -6.78 15.65
C ASP A 198 -6.72 -6.22 14.81
N THR A 199 -6.51 -5.03 14.25
CA THR A 199 -7.54 -4.36 13.46
C THR A 199 -7.06 -3.77 12.14
N THR A 200 -7.98 -3.71 11.18
CA THR A 200 -7.94 -2.84 10.00
C THR A 200 -9.11 -1.88 10.07
N ASP A 201 -8.84 -0.58 10.12
CA ASP A 201 -9.83 0.49 10.26
C ASP A 201 -10.80 0.28 11.45
N GLY A 202 -10.28 -0.27 12.55
CA GLY A 202 -11.05 -0.60 13.75
C GLY A 202 -11.99 -1.80 13.60
N THR A 203 -11.88 -2.57 12.52
CA THR A 203 -12.54 -3.88 12.33
C THR A 203 -11.52 -5.01 12.44
N ALA A 204 -11.95 -6.24 12.72
CA ALA A 204 -11.03 -7.37 12.89
C ALA A 204 -10.10 -7.54 11.68
N TYR A 205 -8.81 -7.73 11.95
CA TYR A 205 -7.81 -8.01 10.93
C TYR A 205 -8.10 -9.36 10.24
N ASP A 206 -8.02 -9.39 8.90
CA ASP A 206 -8.27 -10.60 8.07
C ASP A 206 -7.04 -10.95 7.20
N GLY A 207 -5.88 -10.37 7.52
CA GLY A 207 -4.61 -10.65 6.83
C GLY A 207 -3.78 -11.73 7.52
N GLY A 208 -2.51 -11.83 7.14
CA GLY A 208 -1.57 -12.83 7.63
C GLY A 208 -0.39 -12.25 8.42
N ILE A 209 0.50 -13.15 8.85
CA ILE A 209 1.79 -12.79 9.45
C ILE A 209 2.82 -12.52 8.35
N TYR A 210 3.69 -11.55 8.58
CA TYR A 210 4.75 -11.13 7.67
C TYR A 210 6.13 -11.32 8.30
N GLN A 211 7.14 -11.47 7.45
CA GLN A 211 8.54 -11.38 7.82
C GLN A 211 9.28 -10.60 6.73
N ASP A 212 9.92 -9.50 7.11
CA ASP A 212 10.65 -8.62 6.19
C ASP A 212 9.76 -8.14 5.03
N GLY A 213 8.51 -7.77 5.34
CA GLY A 213 7.53 -7.28 4.37
C GLY A 213 6.91 -8.35 3.46
N VAL A 214 7.17 -9.63 3.69
CA VAL A 214 6.59 -10.74 2.91
C VAL A 214 5.72 -11.62 3.79
N GLU A 215 4.48 -11.89 3.35
CA GLU A 215 3.57 -12.79 4.06
C GLU A 215 4.18 -14.19 4.17
N ILE A 216 4.25 -14.72 5.39
CA ILE A 216 4.81 -16.05 5.64
C ILE A 216 3.82 -17.12 5.20
N THR A 217 4.32 -18.19 4.59
CA THR A 217 3.51 -19.36 4.20
C THR A 217 3.84 -20.61 5.00
N GLU A 218 4.89 -20.53 5.82
CA GLU A 218 5.35 -21.56 6.74
C GLU A 218 5.67 -20.89 8.08
N ALA A 219 5.65 -21.67 9.16
CA ALA A 219 5.93 -21.14 10.49
C ALA A 219 7.37 -20.61 10.61
N ILE A 220 7.52 -19.51 11.32
CA ILE A 220 8.82 -18.90 11.64
C ILE A 220 9.11 -19.08 13.13
N THR A 221 10.38 -19.02 13.51
CA THR A 221 10.79 -19.07 14.92
C THR A 221 11.62 -17.85 15.26
N VAL A 222 11.20 -17.13 16.30
CA VAL A 222 11.84 -15.90 16.78
C VAL A 222 12.40 -16.12 18.19
N ALA A 223 13.55 -15.50 18.48
CA ALA A 223 14.20 -15.60 19.78
C ALA A 223 13.69 -14.50 20.72
N GLY A 224 13.48 -14.85 21.99
CA GLY A 224 12.92 -13.94 22.98
C GLY A 224 13.97 -13.02 23.59
N SER A 225 13.53 -11.85 24.06
CA SER A 225 14.42 -10.85 24.67
C SER A 225 15.17 -11.33 25.92
N ASN A 226 14.60 -12.29 26.65
CA ASN A 226 15.17 -12.86 27.87
C ASN A 226 15.22 -14.41 27.83
N GLY A 227 15.36 -14.99 26.64
CA GLY A 227 15.41 -16.44 26.44
C GLY A 227 14.09 -17.02 25.89
N GLY A 228 14.12 -18.32 25.60
CA GLY A 228 13.06 -19.03 24.91
C GLY A 228 12.96 -18.68 23.42
N THR A 229 12.12 -19.44 22.73
CA THR A 229 11.77 -19.19 21.32
C THR A 229 10.26 -19.23 21.15
N LEU A 230 9.72 -18.40 20.27
CA LEU A 230 8.32 -18.42 19.88
C LEU A 230 8.24 -18.86 18.42
N THR A 231 7.52 -19.94 18.15
CA THR A 231 7.12 -20.32 16.80
C THR A 231 5.81 -19.63 16.47
N ILE A 232 5.76 -18.90 15.36
CA ILE A 232 4.57 -18.18 14.88
C ILE A 232 4.14 -18.80 13.56
N TYR A 233 2.88 -19.22 13.47
CA TYR A 233 2.30 -19.84 12.29
C TYR A 233 1.63 -18.79 11.39
N PRO A 234 1.39 -19.08 10.08
CA PRO A 234 0.75 -18.13 9.16
C PRO A 234 -0.65 -17.65 9.59
N ASP A 235 -1.38 -18.45 10.35
CA ASP A 235 -2.70 -18.09 10.91
C ASP A 235 -2.61 -17.28 12.22
N GLY A 236 -1.40 -16.87 12.61
CA GLY A 236 -1.10 -16.12 13.82
C GLY A 236 -1.11 -16.96 15.10
N THR A 237 -1.38 -18.26 15.02
CA THR A 237 -1.21 -19.12 16.20
C THR A 237 0.25 -19.20 16.61
N VAL A 238 0.52 -19.46 17.89
CA VAL A 238 1.88 -19.47 18.43
C VAL A 238 2.17 -20.69 19.32
N ASP A 239 3.44 -21.04 19.42
CA ASP A 239 3.98 -22.11 20.26
C ASP A 239 5.28 -21.64 20.92
N PHE A 240 5.26 -21.46 22.24
CA PHE A 240 6.39 -20.97 23.04
C PHE A 240 7.20 -22.14 23.61
N ASN A 241 8.49 -22.12 23.32
CA ASN A 241 9.45 -23.09 23.86
C ASN A 241 10.41 -22.41 24.83
N ALA A 242 10.36 -22.83 26.10
CA ALA A 242 11.27 -22.40 27.14
C ALA A 242 12.70 -22.90 26.96
N GLY A 243 12.91 -24.08 26.36
CA GLY A 243 14.21 -24.68 26.03
C GLY A 243 15.16 -24.99 27.21
N GLY A 244 14.77 -24.65 28.44
CA GLY A 244 15.61 -24.69 29.65
C GLY A 244 16.21 -23.33 30.07
N ASP A 245 15.94 -22.25 29.31
CA ASP A 245 16.48 -20.91 29.60
C ASP A 245 16.00 -20.34 30.95
N PHE A 246 14.93 -20.92 31.50
CA PHE A 246 14.25 -20.49 32.71
C PHE A 246 14.43 -21.44 33.91
N ASP A 247 15.29 -22.46 33.79
CA ASP A 247 15.53 -23.48 34.82
C ASP A 247 16.07 -22.90 36.15
N THR A 248 16.64 -21.70 36.12
CA THR A 248 17.20 -21.04 37.30
C THR A 248 16.20 -20.21 38.09
N LEU A 249 14.98 -20.01 37.58
CA LEU A 249 13.96 -19.25 38.29
C LEU A 249 13.55 -19.99 39.57
N GLY A 250 13.57 -19.26 40.68
CA GLY A 250 13.05 -19.78 41.95
C GLY A 250 11.53 -20.00 41.90
N ALA A 251 11.01 -20.72 42.89
CA ALA A 251 9.57 -20.93 43.03
C ALA A 251 8.82 -19.58 43.07
N PHE A 252 7.86 -19.40 42.16
CA PHE A 252 7.07 -18.17 41.99
C PHE A 252 7.86 -16.92 41.60
N GLU A 253 9.11 -17.08 41.17
CA GLU A 253 9.86 -16.01 40.52
C GLU A 253 9.34 -15.83 39.10
N GLU A 254 9.18 -14.59 38.66
CA GLU A 254 8.65 -14.25 37.34
C GLU A 254 9.75 -13.60 36.50
N THR A 255 9.77 -13.93 35.22
CA THR A 255 10.48 -13.15 34.20
C THR A 255 9.59 -12.99 32.99
N ILE A 256 9.84 -11.94 32.21
CA ILE A 256 9.11 -11.68 30.97
C ILE A 256 10.12 -11.79 29.82
N THR A 257 9.77 -12.55 28.79
CA THR A 257 10.50 -12.56 27.52
C THR A 257 9.55 -12.08 26.43
N SER A 258 10.02 -11.14 25.61
CA SER A 258 9.21 -10.46 24.60
C SER A 258 9.64 -10.90 23.21
N PHE A 259 8.64 -11.10 22.34
CA PHE A 259 8.81 -11.42 20.93
C PHE A 259 8.11 -10.36 20.08
N THR A 260 8.58 -10.14 18.85
CA THR A 260 7.93 -9.23 17.90
C THR A 260 7.38 -10.04 16.75
N TYR A 261 6.14 -9.75 16.36
CA TYR A 261 5.55 -10.23 15.12
C TYR A 261 5.27 -9.03 14.20
N GLU A 262 5.19 -9.30 12.91
CA GLU A 262 4.91 -8.32 11.87
C GLU A 262 3.64 -8.75 11.14
N ILE A 263 2.77 -7.80 10.85
CA ILE A 263 1.59 -7.95 9.98
C ILE A 263 1.76 -7.03 8.75
N GLU A 264 0.76 -7.00 7.89
CA GLU A 264 0.82 -6.26 6.61
C GLU A 264 1.34 -4.81 6.77
N ASN A 265 2.09 -4.34 5.77
CA ASN A 265 2.73 -3.02 5.71
C ASN A 265 3.79 -2.76 6.79
N GLY A 266 4.39 -3.80 7.36
CA GLY A 266 5.46 -3.67 8.34
C GLY A 266 4.98 -3.18 9.70
N VAL A 267 3.67 -3.24 9.97
CA VAL A 267 3.11 -2.95 11.29
C VAL A 267 3.50 -4.10 12.22
N THR A 268 3.94 -3.77 13.44
CA THR A 268 4.46 -4.78 14.39
C THR A 268 3.71 -4.73 15.72
N GLY A 269 3.41 -5.90 16.26
CA GLY A 269 2.97 -6.09 17.65
C GLY A 269 3.99 -6.91 18.44
N THR A 270 3.78 -7.03 19.75
CA THR A 270 4.63 -7.86 20.61
C THR A 270 3.86 -8.98 21.29
N VAL A 271 4.55 -10.08 21.59
CA VAL A 271 4.04 -11.15 22.46
C VAL A 271 4.91 -11.16 23.71
N ASP A 272 4.35 -10.72 24.84
CA ASP A 272 5.00 -10.74 26.14
C ASP A 272 4.66 -12.04 26.88
N VAL A 273 5.66 -12.92 26.99
CA VAL A 273 5.51 -14.20 27.69
C VAL A 273 6.02 -14.05 29.12
N THR A 274 5.10 -14.09 30.08
CA THR A 274 5.42 -14.19 31.51
C THR A 274 5.68 -15.64 31.87
N VAL A 275 6.90 -15.94 32.33
CA VAL A 275 7.33 -17.28 32.75
C VAL A 275 7.42 -17.30 34.27
N ILE A 276 6.69 -18.22 34.92
CA ILE A 276 6.72 -18.44 36.37
C ILE A 276 7.59 -19.65 36.70
N GLY A 277 8.61 -19.46 37.54
CA GLY A 277 9.44 -20.54 38.09
C GLY A 277 8.66 -21.51 38.97
N LEU A 278 8.88 -22.82 38.77
CA LEU A 278 8.32 -23.86 39.62
C LEU A 278 9.21 -24.16 40.83
N ALA A 279 8.60 -24.64 41.91
CA ALA A 279 9.35 -25.20 43.03
C ALA A 279 10.05 -26.50 42.61
N ASP A 280 11.37 -26.56 42.76
CA ASP A 280 12.12 -27.81 42.63
C ASP A 280 11.60 -28.81 43.68
N PRO A 281 11.31 -30.08 43.31
CA PRO A 281 11.01 -31.16 44.24
C PRO A 281 11.95 -31.26 45.48
N GLY A 282 13.14 -30.67 45.44
CA GLY A 282 14.09 -30.60 46.55
C GLY A 282 13.92 -29.46 47.57
N ASP A 283 13.10 -28.43 47.29
CA ASP A 283 13.04 -27.20 48.12
C ASP A 283 11.95 -27.22 49.22
N ILE A 284 11.36 -28.39 49.50
CA ILE A 284 10.57 -28.59 50.72
C ILE A 284 11.49 -28.79 51.93
N GLY A 285 12.09 -27.69 52.38
CA GLY A 285 12.72 -27.46 53.68
C GLY A 285 13.05 -28.69 54.54
N GLY A 286 14.32 -29.11 54.51
CA GLY A 286 14.96 -29.93 55.54
C GLY A 286 15.07 -29.20 56.89
N GLY A 287 13.95 -28.75 57.45
CA GLY A 287 13.83 -28.26 58.82
C GLY A 287 13.87 -29.43 59.79
N GLY A 288 15.08 -29.90 60.11
CA GLY A 288 15.29 -30.91 61.14
C GLY A 288 14.71 -30.46 62.47
N ILE A 289 13.63 -31.11 62.91
CA ILE A 289 13.09 -30.97 64.26
C ILE A 289 14.05 -31.63 65.26
N GLY A 290 15.01 -30.86 65.77
CA GLY A 290 15.78 -31.22 66.94
C GLY A 290 14.93 -31.14 68.19
N ILE A 291 14.35 -32.26 68.62
CA ILE A 291 13.80 -32.41 69.97
C ILE A 291 14.95 -32.77 70.92
N GLY A 292 15.36 -31.80 71.74
CA GLY A 292 16.09 -32.03 72.98
C GLY A 292 15.13 -32.21 74.15
#